data_AF-A0A1X0RX29-F1
#
_entry.id   AF-A0A1X0RX29-F1
#
_cell.length_a   1.000
_cell.length_b   1.000
_cell.length_c   1.000
_cell.angle_alpha   90.00
_cell.angle_beta   90.00
_cell.angle_gamma   90.00
#
_symmetry.space_group_name_H-M   'P 1'
#
loop_
_entity.id
_entity.type
_entity.pdbx_description
1 polymer ?
#
loop_
_entity_poly.entity_id
_entity_poly.type
_entity_poly.pdbx_seq_one_letter_code
_entity_poly.pdbx_strand_id
1 'polypeptide(L)'
;MSASAAAKQLGIHVRTAQRWAQMYKTDPHSIFIKHKKTGRPRILRDEHKQVILEYIDENPSAVLEQVMERLLQKFWDLKVSKSTVYNFVRTECNLSLKKAQFQPVDRNSEEKIQECFDWVRKWECTGI
;
A
#
# COMPACT_ATOMS: atom_id res chain seq x y z
N MET A 1 18.88 17.29 43.18
CA MET A 1 19.12 18.26 42.09
C MET A 1 17.78 18.62 41.44
N SER A 2 17.49 19.88 41.14
CA SER A 2 16.23 20.26 40.49
C SER A 2 16.29 20.03 38.97
N ALA A 3 15.13 19.84 38.33
CA ALA A 3 15.06 19.68 36.87
C ALA A 3 15.65 20.90 36.13
N SER A 4 15.54 22.11 36.69
CA SER A 4 16.13 23.33 36.12
C SER A 4 17.65 23.36 36.26
N ALA A 5 18.19 22.95 37.41
CA ALA A 5 19.63 22.88 37.62
C ALA A 5 20.27 21.85 36.68
N ALA A 6 19.67 20.67 36.54
CA ALA A 6 20.10 19.65 35.60
C ALA A 6 20.01 20.14 34.14
N ALA A 7 18.93 20.84 33.76
CA ALA A 7 18.76 21.36 32.41
C ALA A 7 19.87 22.33 32.00
N LYS A 8 20.27 23.23 32.90
CA LYS A 8 21.37 24.19 32.67
C LYS A 8 22.72 23.48 32.52
N GLN A 9 22.98 22.45 33.31
CA GLN A 9 24.21 21.64 33.19
C GLN A 9 24.27 20.86 31.88
N LEU A 10 23.13 20.36 31.41
CA LEU A 10 23.02 19.53 30.21
C LEU A 10 22.75 20.34 28.92
N GLY A 11 22.68 21.67 28.99
CA GLY A 11 22.38 22.52 27.84
C GLY A 11 20.98 22.34 27.25
N ILE A 12 20.02 21.82 28.03
CA ILE A 12 18.63 21.61 27.61
C ILE A 12 17.80 22.83 28.02
N HIS A 13 16.84 23.22 27.18
CA HIS A 13 15.90 24.28 27.54
C HIS A 13 15.12 23.91 28.82
N VAL A 14 15.16 24.78 29.84
CA VAL A 14 14.62 24.52 31.19
C VAL A 14 13.17 24.04 31.17
N ARG A 15 12.33 24.63 30.31
CA ARG A 15 10.90 24.24 30.17
C ARG A 15 10.72 22.81 29.67
N THR A 16 11.65 22.31 28.85
CA THR A 16 11.61 20.94 28.33
C THR A 16 11.91 19.95 29.45
N ALA A 17 12.96 20.18 30.23
CA ALA A 17 13.32 19.33 31.36
C ALA A 17 12.24 19.31 32.45
N GLN A 18 11.62 20.46 32.73
CA GLN A 18 10.47 20.54 33.64
C GLN A 18 9.27 19.74 33.11
N ARG A 19 8.96 19.85 31.81
CA ARG A 19 7.88 19.07 31.19
C ARG A 19 8.14 17.56 31.27
N TRP A 20 9.38 17.12 31.01
CA TRP A 20 9.76 15.71 31.17
C TRP A 20 9.66 15.24 32.62
N ALA A 21 10.12 16.03 33.59
CA ALA A 21 9.98 15.71 35.01
C ALA A 21 8.51 15.61 35.45
N GLN A 22 7.63 16.44 34.89
CA GLN A 22 6.19 16.36 35.15
C GLN A 22 5.56 15.14 34.49
N MET A 23 5.87 14.85 33.22
CA MET A 23 5.39 13.66 32.52
C MET A 23 5.82 12.37 33.23
N TYR A 24 7.06 12.33 33.71
CA TYR A 24 7.58 11.19 34.48
C TYR A 24 6.83 10.96 35.79
N LYS A 25 6.38 12.02 36.48
CA LYS A 25 5.55 11.90 37.69
C LYS A 25 4.15 11.36 37.39
N THR A 26 3.57 11.73 36.25
CA THR A 26 2.22 11.31 35.86
C THR A 26 2.21 9.89 35.31
N ASP A 27 3.14 9.58 34.40
CA ASP A 27 3.32 8.25 33.81
C ASP A 27 4.79 8.09 33.38
N PRO A 28 5.61 7.37 34.17
CA PRO A 28 7.00 7.08 33.84
C PRO A 28 7.20 6.34 32.51
N HIS A 29 6.21 5.61 32.02
CA HIS A 29 6.31 4.89 30.75
C HIS A 29 6.05 5.81 29.55
N SER A 30 5.22 6.85 29.71
CA SER A 30 4.87 7.80 28.64
C SER A 30 6.06 8.59 28.07
N ILE A 31 7.10 8.85 28.87
CA ILE A 31 8.25 9.67 28.43
C ILE A 31 9.08 9.00 27.32
N PHE A 32 9.01 7.67 27.18
CA PHE A 32 9.67 6.91 26.13
C PHE A 32 8.77 6.63 24.92
N ILE A 33 7.46 6.90 25.05
CA ILE A 33 6.51 6.72 23.96
C ILE A 33 6.66 7.88 22.98
N LYS A 34 7.32 7.61 21.86
CA LYS A 34 7.31 8.54 20.72
C LYS A 34 5.92 8.51 20.09
N HIS A 35 5.08 9.49 20.42
CA HIS A 35 3.85 9.70 19.67
C HIS A 35 4.20 9.96 18.20
N LYS A 36 3.65 9.14 17.29
CA LYS A 36 3.74 9.42 15.86
C LYS A 36 3.06 10.77 15.64
N LYS A 37 3.79 11.72 15.05
CA LYS A 37 3.19 12.99 14.64
C LYS A 37 2.04 12.66 13.69
N THR A 38 0.84 13.14 14.00
CA THR A 38 -0.28 13.08 13.06
C THR A 38 0.13 13.85 11.81
N GLY A 39 0.39 13.11 10.73
CA GLY A 39 0.77 13.67 9.45
C GLY A 39 -0.42 14.33 8.76
N ARG A 40 -0.19 14.83 7.54
CA ARG A 40 -1.26 15.29 6.67
C ARG A 40 -2.25 14.13 6.41
N PRO A 41 -3.58 14.38 6.48
CA PRO A 41 -4.56 13.38 6.10
C PRO A 41 -4.31 12.86 4.68
N ARG A 42 -4.51 11.56 4.47
CA ARG A 42 -4.39 10.93 3.16
C ARG A 42 -5.51 11.42 2.25
N ILE A 43 -5.17 11.64 0.98
CA ILE A 43 -6.14 12.05 -0.06
C ILE A 43 -7.03 10.86 -0.43
N LEU A 44 -6.41 9.71 -0.72
CA LEU A 44 -7.11 8.46 -1.01
C LEU A 44 -7.44 7.71 0.29
N ARG A 45 -8.62 7.10 0.31
CA ARG A 45 -9.26 6.45 1.46
C ARG A 45 -9.87 5.10 1.07
N ASP A 46 -10.47 4.41 2.03
CA ASP A 46 -11.06 3.08 1.82
C ASP A 46 -12.17 3.06 0.74
N GLU A 47 -12.96 4.13 0.63
CA GLU A 47 -13.95 4.28 -0.45
C GLU A 47 -13.32 4.24 -1.85
N HIS A 48 -12.14 4.84 -2.02
CA HIS A 48 -11.40 4.84 -3.27
C HIS A 48 -10.79 3.46 -3.54
N LYS A 49 -10.29 2.80 -2.48
CA LYS A 49 -9.76 1.44 -2.56
C LYS A 49 -10.81 0.46 -3.06
N GLN A 50 -12.03 0.54 -2.54
CA GLN A 50 -13.12 -0.33 -2.97
C GLN A 50 -13.39 -0.20 -4.49
N VAL A 51 -13.43 1.03 -5.00
CA VAL A 51 -13.62 1.30 -6.44
C VAL A 51 -12.50 0.73 -7.29
N ILE A 52 -11.26 0.82 -6.82
CA ILE A 52 -10.10 0.27 -7.52
C ILE A 52 -10.19 -1.26 -7.59
N LEU A 53 -10.53 -1.91 -6.47
CA LEU A 53 -10.62 -3.37 -6.40
C LEU A 53 -11.74 -3.91 -7.30
N GLU A 54 -12.94 -3.35 -7.20
CA GLU A 54 -14.08 -3.71 -8.07
C GLU A 54 -13.71 -3.59 -9.56
N TYR A 55 -13.07 -2.47 -9.93
CA TYR A 55 -12.69 -2.24 -11.31
C TYR A 55 -11.63 -3.23 -11.82
N ILE A 56 -10.67 -3.60 -10.98
CA ILE A 56 -9.59 -4.53 -11.34
C ILE A 56 -10.09 -5.98 -11.37
N ASP A 57 -11.02 -6.35 -10.49
CA ASP A 57 -11.64 -7.68 -10.53
C ASP A 57 -12.41 -7.90 -11.85
N GLU A 58 -13.09 -6.86 -12.34
CA GLU A 58 -13.74 -6.87 -13.66
C GLU A 58 -12.73 -6.79 -14.83
N ASN A 59 -11.61 -6.09 -14.63
CA ASN A 59 -10.62 -5.79 -15.67
C ASN A 59 -9.18 -6.06 -15.19
N PRO A 60 -8.76 -7.33 -15.05
CA PRO A 60 -7.48 -7.67 -14.42
C PRO A 60 -6.25 -7.19 -15.21
N SER A 61 -6.42 -6.91 -16.50
CA SER A 61 -5.38 -6.37 -17.39
C SER A 61 -5.35 -4.84 -17.43
N ALA A 62 -6.16 -4.15 -16.61
CA ALA A 62 -6.24 -2.70 -16.61
C ALA A 62 -4.89 -2.04 -16.29
N VAL A 63 -4.60 -0.96 -17.02
CA VAL A 63 -3.42 -0.13 -16.73
C VAL A 63 -3.74 0.92 -15.68
N LEU A 64 -2.69 1.44 -15.03
CA LEU A 64 -2.83 2.43 -13.95
C LEU A 64 -3.59 3.69 -14.40
N GLU A 65 -3.42 4.12 -15.63
CA GLU A 65 -4.12 5.25 -16.24
C GLU A 65 -5.63 5.05 -16.26
N GLN A 66 -6.09 3.84 -16.60
CA GLN A 66 -7.52 3.51 -16.61
C GLN A 66 -8.08 3.47 -15.19
N VAL A 67 -7.32 2.95 -14.22
CA VAL A 67 -7.69 2.99 -12.81
C VAL A 67 -7.82 4.45 -12.32
N MET A 68 -6.88 5.30 -12.71
CA MET A 68 -6.92 6.73 -12.38
C MET A 68 -8.13 7.42 -13.03
N GLU A 69 -8.42 7.14 -14.30
CA GLU A 69 -9.59 7.68 -14.98
C GLU A 69 -10.89 7.24 -14.30
N ARG A 70 -11.01 5.95 -13.94
CA ARG A 70 -12.16 5.42 -13.21
C ARG A 70 -12.38 6.12 -11.86
N LEU A 71 -11.30 6.41 -11.14
CA LEU A 71 -11.36 7.18 -9.90
C LEU A 71 -11.87 8.61 -10.13
N LEU A 72 -11.34 9.31 -11.14
CA LEU A 72 -11.74 10.69 -11.44
C LEU A 72 -13.19 10.79 -11.95
N GLN A 73 -13.66 9.76 -12.67
CA GLN A 73 -15.06 9.65 -13.11
C GLN A 73 -16.02 9.48 -11.92
N LYS A 74 -15.63 8.69 -10.91
CA LYS A 74 -16.48 8.42 -9.74
C LYS A 74 -16.37 9.51 -8.67
N PHE A 75 -15.21 10.19 -8.59
CA PHE A 75 -14.91 11.24 -7.62
C PHE A 75 -14.41 12.50 -8.35
N TRP A 76 -15.35 13.35 -8.78
CA TRP A 76 -15.07 14.51 -9.64
C TRP A 76 -14.22 15.60 -8.96
N ASP A 77 -14.24 15.67 -7.63
CA ASP A 77 -13.46 16.61 -6.82
C ASP A 77 -12.06 16.09 -6.47
N LEU A 78 -11.76 14.83 -6.81
CA LEU A 78 -10.51 14.18 -6.49
C LEU A 78 -9.36 14.74 -7.34
N LYS A 79 -8.37 15.34 -6.66
CA LYS A 79 -7.12 15.79 -7.29
C LYS A 79 -5.97 14.91 -6.86
N VAL A 80 -5.58 13.96 -7.72
CA VAL A 80 -4.50 13.01 -7.45
C VAL A 80 -3.52 12.91 -8.62
N SER A 81 -2.24 12.72 -8.31
CA SER A 81 -1.22 12.43 -9.31
C SER A 81 -1.16 10.93 -9.61
N LYS A 82 -0.65 10.57 -10.81
CA LYS A 82 -0.39 9.18 -11.19
C LYS A 82 0.49 8.44 -10.18
N SER A 83 1.52 9.10 -9.63
CA SER A 83 2.40 8.51 -8.61
C SER A 83 1.68 8.24 -7.28
N THR A 84 0.70 9.08 -6.91
CA THR A 84 -0.12 8.87 -5.71
C THR A 84 -1.00 7.64 -5.88
N VAL A 85 -1.64 7.49 -7.04
CA VAL A 85 -2.46 6.32 -7.37
C VAL A 85 -1.59 5.06 -7.43
N TYR A 86 -0.42 5.10 -8.09
CA TYR A 86 0.53 3.99 -8.13
C TYR A 86 0.90 3.47 -6.73
N ASN A 87 1.30 4.39 -5.84
CA ASN A 87 1.69 4.01 -4.49
C ASN A 87 0.51 3.43 -3.72
N PHE A 88 -0.67 4.04 -3.83
CA PHE A 88 -1.88 3.58 -3.15
C PHE A 88 -2.32 2.19 -3.61
N VAL A 89 -2.30 1.93 -4.92
CA VAL A 89 -2.57 0.60 -5.50
C VAL A 89 -1.60 -0.44 -4.94
N ARG A 90 -0.31 -0.09 -4.87
CA ARG A 90 0.74 -1.01 -4.39
C ARG A 90 0.67 -1.27 -2.88
N THR A 91 0.49 -0.23 -2.06
CA THR A 91 0.63 -0.34 -0.60
C THR A 91 -0.69 -0.54 0.13
N GLU A 92 -1.76 0.07 -0.34
CA GLU A 92 -3.06 0.01 0.34
C GLU A 92 -4.00 -1.01 -0.30
N CYS A 93 -3.93 -1.20 -1.62
CA CYS A 93 -4.71 -2.23 -2.31
C CYS A 93 -3.99 -3.59 -2.38
N ASN A 94 -2.72 -3.66 -1.97
CA ASN A 94 -1.87 -4.87 -2.01
C ASN A 94 -1.75 -5.48 -3.42
N LEU A 95 -1.80 -4.65 -4.47
CA LEU A 95 -1.73 -5.09 -5.85
C LEU A 95 -0.32 -4.93 -6.42
N SER A 96 0.11 -5.91 -7.22
CA SER A 96 1.34 -5.84 -7.99
C SER A 96 1.05 -5.49 -9.44
N LEU A 97 1.69 -4.46 -9.98
CA LEU A 97 1.66 -4.18 -11.41
C LEU A 97 2.73 -4.99 -12.12
N LYS A 98 2.31 -5.84 -13.06
CA LYS A 98 3.20 -6.71 -13.84
C LYS A 98 3.24 -6.25 -15.29
N LYS A 99 4.36 -6.52 -15.96
CA LYS A 99 4.45 -6.34 -17.42
C LYS A 99 3.58 -7.40 -18.08
N ALA A 100 2.73 -6.98 -19.02
CA ALA A 100 1.97 -7.91 -19.85
C ALA A 100 2.93 -8.81 -20.66
N GLN A 101 2.68 -10.11 -20.62
CA GLN A 101 3.37 -11.09 -21.47
C GLN A 101 2.40 -11.51 -22.56
N PHE A 102 2.77 -11.22 -23.81
CA PHE A 102 1.97 -11.60 -24.96
C PHE A 102 2.34 -13.02 -25.38
N GLN A 103 1.31 -13.86 -25.56
CA GLN A 103 1.46 -15.19 -26.13
C GLN A 103 0.76 -15.23 -27.49
N PRO A 104 1.20 -16.12 -28.41
CA PRO A 104 0.51 -16.33 -29.67
C PRO A 104 -0.95 -16.72 -29.43
N VAL A 105 -1.87 -16.12 -30.20
CA VAL A 105 -3.32 -16.39 -30.08
C VAL A 105 -3.61 -17.87 -30.31
N ASP A 106 -2.89 -18.49 -31.23
CA ASP A 106 -3.01 -19.92 -31.56
C ASP A 106 -2.81 -20.84 -30.35
N ARG A 107 -2.12 -20.42 -29.27
CA ARG A 107 -2.01 -21.23 -28.04
C ARG A 107 -3.36 -21.46 -27.36
N ASN A 108 -4.31 -20.56 -27.55
CA ASN A 108 -5.66 -20.66 -27.01
C ASN A 108 -6.62 -21.36 -27.98
N SER A 109 -6.14 -21.91 -29.11
CA SER A 109 -7.00 -22.71 -29.98
C SER A 109 -7.36 -24.03 -29.29
N GLU A 110 -8.58 -24.50 -29.50
CA GLU A 110 -9.07 -25.76 -28.93
C GLU A 110 -8.14 -26.93 -29.31
N GLU A 111 -7.66 -26.93 -30.55
CA GLU A 111 -6.72 -27.92 -31.08
C GLU A 111 -5.42 -27.94 -30.28
N LYS A 112 -4.82 -26.79 -29.99
CA LYS A 112 -3.56 -26.71 -29.23
C LYS A 112 -3.74 -27.01 -27.76
N ILE A 113 -4.88 -26.63 -27.17
CA ILE A 113 -5.25 -26.99 -25.80
C ILE A 113 -5.40 -28.52 -25.69
N GLN A 114 -6.09 -29.14 -26.64
CA GLN A 114 -6.31 -30.59 -26.68
C GLN A 114 -5.00 -31.36 -26.90
N GLU A 115 -4.15 -30.94 -27.86
CA GLU A 115 -2.82 -31.53 -28.07
C GLU A 115 -1.98 -31.51 -26.78
N CYS A 116 -2.01 -30.40 -26.04
CA CYS A 116 -1.30 -30.27 -24.77
C CYS A 116 -1.87 -31.22 -23.70
N PHE A 117 -3.20 -31.31 -23.59
CA PHE A 117 -3.87 -32.21 -22.67
C PHE A 117 -3.53 -33.68 -22.95
N ASP A 118 -3.63 -34.10 -24.21
CA ASP A 118 -3.34 -35.48 -24.62
C ASP A 118 -1.87 -35.84 -24.40
N TRP A 119 -0.97 -34.88 -24.64
CA TRP A 119 0.44 -35.04 -24.33
C TRP A 119 0.66 -35.28 -22.84
N VAL A 120 0.13 -34.43 -21.94
CA VAL A 120 0.25 -34.60 -20.49
C VAL A 120 -0.31 -35.95 -20.04
N ARG A 121 -1.51 -36.31 -20.49
CA ARG A 121 -2.17 -37.57 -20.14
C ARG A 121 -1.36 -38.78 -20.60
N LYS A 122 -0.75 -38.71 -21.78
CA LYS A 122 0.14 -39.77 -22.27
C LYS A 122 1.34 -39.96 -21.35
N TRP A 123 1.94 -38.87 -20.85
CA TRP A 123 3.06 -38.93 -19.91
C TRP A 123 2.68 -39.51 -18.56
N GLU A 124 1.54 -39.11 -17.99
CA GLU A 124 1.01 -39.67 -16.73
C GLU A 124 0.78 -41.20 -16.82
N CYS A 125 0.30 -41.69 -17.97
CA CYS A 125 0.10 -43.13 -18.21
C CYS A 125 1.43 -43.92 -18.34
N THR A 126 2.56 -43.26 -18.57
CA THR A 126 3.87 -43.91 -18.73
C THR A 126 4.62 -44.14 -17.41
N GLY A 127 4.11 -43.67 -16.26
CA GLY A 127 4.62 -44.04 -14.94
C GLY A 127 6.07 -43.61 -14.64
N ILE A 128 6.54 -42.50 -15.20
CA ILE A 128 7.77 -41.80 -14.78
C ILE A 128 7.40 -40.61 -13.92
#